data_AF-A0A3M7PFB4-F1
#
_entry.id   AF-A0A3M7PFB4-F1
#
_cell.length_a   1.000
_cell.length_b   1.000
_cell.length_c   1.000
_cell.angle_alpha   90.00
_cell.angle_beta   90.00
_cell.angle_gamma   90.00
#
_symmetry.space_group_name_H-M   'P 1'
#
loop_
_entity.id
_entity.type
_entity.pdbx_description
1 polymer ?
#
loop_
_entity_poly.entity_id
_entity_poly.type
_entity_poly.pdbx_seq_one_letter_code
_entity_poly.pdbx_strand_id
1 'polypeptide(L)'
;MMEKVLKERYVNVSIVLVRIKMELLKIEWRKCKWFQLSMEYLGHIVCNGEVRPAPVQTPAPVPDIEVEDQDYVDLADVLKRKKKRSVFVLLQKQI
;
A
#
# COMPACT_ATOMS: atom_id res chain seq x y z
N MET A 1 12.23 -16.44 18.71
CA MET A 1 11.39 -16.57 17.49
C MET A 1 12.05 -15.91 16.28
N MET A 2 12.51 -14.65 16.38
CA MET A 2 13.16 -13.94 15.25
C MET A 2 14.43 -14.60 14.69
N GLU A 3 15.25 -15.22 15.54
CA GLU A 3 16.50 -15.87 15.12
C GLU A 3 16.28 -17.01 14.11
N LYS A 4 15.22 -17.80 14.28
CA LYS A 4 14.87 -18.89 13.35
C LYS A 4 14.52 -18.35 11.96
N VAL A 5 13.74 -17.26 11.91
CA VAL A 5 13.31 -16.63 10.65
C VAL A 5 14.50 -16.03 9.90
N LEU A 6 15.44 -15.39 10.61
CA LEU A 6 16.65 -14.85 9.99
C LEU A 6 17.55 -15.96 9.45
N LYS A 7 17.68 -17.07 10.18
CA LYS A 7 18.45 -18.24 9.73
C LYS A 7 17.86 -18.83 8.45
N GLU A 8 16.55 -19.00 8.39
CA GLU A 8 15.85 -19.49 7.20
C GLU A 8 16.06 -18.55 6.00
N ARG A 9 15.89 -17.24 6.20
CA ARG A 9 16.14 -16.23 5.15
C ARG A 9 17.58 -16.28 4.64
N TYR A 10 18.56 -16.46 5.52
CA TYR A 10 19.96 -16.60 5.14
C TYR A 10 20.21 -17.85 4.28
N VAL A 11 19.62 -18.99 4.67
CA VAL A 11 19.70 -20.23 3.88
C VAL A 11 19.11 -20.02 2.49
N ASN A 12 17.94 -19.39 2.39
CA ASN A 12 17.28 -19.12 1.10
C ASN A 12 18.13 -18.23 0.19
N VAL A 13 18.70 -17.14 0.73
CA VAL A 13 19.62 -16.29 -0.02
C VAL A 13 20.84 -17.07 -0.48
N SER A 14 21.41 -17.91 0.38
CA SER A 14 22.59 -18.72 0.05
C SER A 14 22.33 -19.65 -1.15
N ILE A 15 21.16 -20.30 -1.20
CA ILE A 15 20.75 -21.16 -2.32
C ILE A 15 20.68 -20.35 -3.63
N VAL A 16 20.09 -19.16 -3.59
CA VAL A 16 19.97 -18.28 -4.77
C VAL A 16 21.36 -17.82 -5.25
N LEU A 17 22.25 -17.44 -4.34
CA LEU A 17 23.61 -17.04 -4.67
C LEU A 17 24.41 -18.18 -5.33
N VAL A 18 24.24 -19.42 -4.85
CA VAL A 18 24.85 -20.60 -5.48
C VAL A 18 24.32 -20.79 -6.90
N ARG A 19 23.01 -20.68 -7.12
CA ARG A 19 22.42 -20.79 -8.47
C ARG A 19 22.92 -19.70 -9.42
N ILE A 20 22.98 -18.45 -8.96
CA ILE A 20 23.54 -17.34 -9.73
C ILE A 20 24.99 -17.63 -10.14
N LYS A 21 25.80 -18.16 -9.21
CA LYS A 21 27.18 -18.54 -9.50
C LYS A 21 27.27 -19.69 -10.52
N MET A 22 26.38 -20.69 -10.43
CA MET A 22 26.34 -21.81 -11.39
C MET A 22 26.00 -21.35 -12.80
N GLU A 23 25.11 -20.37 -12.94
CA GLU A 23 24.72 -19.76 -14.22
C GLU A 23 25.71 -18.68 -14.71
N LEU A 24 26.85 -18.51 -14.04
CA LEU A 24 27.88 -17.50 -14.35
C LEU A 24 27.35 -16.05 -14.40
N LEU A 25 26.24 -15.78 -13.69
CA LEU A 25 25.66 -14.44 -13.59
C LEU A 25 26.44 -13.59 -12.57
N LYS A 26 26.58 -12.30 -12.86
CA LYS A 26 27.24 -11.34 -11.97
C LYS A 26 26.19 -10.55 -11.18
N ILE A 27 26.41 -10.45 -9.87
CA ILE A 27 25.57 -9.66 -8.97
C ILE A 27 26.21 -8.29 -8.79
N GLU A 28 25.44 -7.24 -9.07
CA GLU A 28 25.80 -5.88 -8.70
C GLU A 28 25.44 -5.62 -7.23
N TRP A 29 26.36 -5.94 -6.32
CA TRP A 29 26.12 -5.85 -4.87
C TRP A 29 25.60 -4.49 -4.39
N ARG A 30 25.98 -3.40 -5.07
CA ARG A 30 25.53 -2.03 -4.76
C ARG A 30 24.03 -1.80 -4.96
N LYS A 31 23.39 -2.58 -5.83
CA LYS A 31 21.94 -2.48 -6.12
C LYS A 31 21.11 -3.36 -5.19
N CYS A 32 21.73 -4.34 -4.52
CA CYS A 32 21.02 -5.27 -3.67
C CYS A 32 20.70 -4.64 -2.30
N LYS A 33 19.45 -4.77 -1.87
CA LYS A 33 19.00 -4.42 -0.52
C LYS A 33 18.69 -5.70 0.24
N TRP A 34 19.35 -5.91 1.37
CA TRP A 34 19.29 -7.18 2.11
C TRP A 34 18.54 -7.05 3.43
N PHE A 35 17.79 -8.09 3.80
CA PHE A 35 17.14 -8.25 5.11
C PHE A 35 16.34 -7.03 5.61
N GLN A 36 15.71 -6.29 4.69
CA GLN A 36 14.87 -5.16 5.04
C GLN A 36 13.49 -5.63 5.53
N LEU A 37 12.87 -4.84 6.39
CA LEU A 37 11.50 -5.07 6.88
C LEU A 37 10.45 -4.71 5.80
N SER A 38 10.76 -3.71 4.98
CA SER A 38 9.98 -3.31 3.82
C SER A 38 10.90 -3.08 2.62
N MET A 39 10.44 -3.45 1.44
CA MET A 39 11.16 -3.18 0.18
C MET A 39 10.19 -2.90 -0.95
N GLU A 40 10.61 -2.05 -1.88
CA GLU A 40 9.90 -1.88 -3.14
C GLU A 40 10.28 -3.00 -4.12
N TYR A 41 9.28 -3.62 -4.74
CA TYR A 41 9.42 -4.67 -5.72
C TYR A 41 8.31 -4.53 -6.76
N LEU A 42 8.69 -4.37 -8.03
CA LEU A 42 7.76 -4.24 -9.17
C LEU A 42 6.67 -3.16 -8.97
N GLY A 43 7.03 -1.99 -8.42
CA GLY A 43 6.09 -0.90 -8.17
C GLY A 43 5.15 -1.12 -6.98
N HIS A 44 5.42 -2.13 -6.15
CA HIS A 44 4.73 -2.39 -4.90
C HIS A 44 5.70 -2.32 -3.72
N ILE A 45 5.20 -1.92 -2.56
CA ILE A 45 5.89 -2.04 -1.28
C ILE A 45 5.47 -3.37 -0.65
N VAL A 46 6.44 -4.26 -0.46
CA VAL A 46 6.27 -5.52 0.26
C VAL A 46 6.72 -5.31 1.70
N CYS A 47 5.84 -5.53 2.67
CA CYS A 47 6.13 -5.36 4.10
C CYS A 47 5.36 -6.40 4.92
N ASN A 48 6.07 -7.22 5.69
CA ASN A 48 5.48 -8.17 6.66
C ASN A 48 4.29 -9.02 6.16
N GLY A 49 4.36 -9.53 4.92
CA GLY A 49 3.29 -10.34 4.31
C GLY A 49 2.19 -9.53 3.62
N GLU A 50 2.25 -8.21 3.70
CA GLU A 50 1.37 -7.32 2.95
C GLU A 50 2.08 -6.78 1.70
N VAL A 51 1.27 -6.52 0.68
CA VAL A 51 1.71 -5.91 -0.58
C VAL A 51 0.81 -4.70 -0.84
N ARG A 52 1.41 -3.52 -0.99
CA ARG A 52 0.68 -2.27 -1.24
C ARG A 52 1.27 -1.56 -2.47
N PRO A 53 0.49 -0.86 -3.30
CA PRO A 53 1.04 -0.10 -4.42
C PRO A 53 1.99 1.01 -3.93
N ALA A 54 3.11 1.20 -4.63
CA ALA A 54 4.02 2.31 -4.37
C ALA A 54 3.35 3.64 -4.80
N PRO A 55 3.63 4.76 -4.11
CA PRO A 55 2.94 6.05 -4.31
C PRO A 55 3.24 6.73 -5.65
N VAL A 56 4.04 6.13 -6.54
CA VAL A 56 4.45 6.70 -7.84
C VAL A 56 3.41 6.46 -8.95
N GLN A 57 2.25 5.90 -8.63
CA GLN A 57 1.11 6.05 -9.53
C GLN A 57 0.70 7.53 -9.48
N THR A 58 1.23 8.33 -10.41
CA THR A 58 0.62 9.61 -10.78
C THR A 58 -0.88 9.36 -10.86
N PRO A 59 -1.72 10.06 -10.07
CA PRO A 59 -3.14 9.95 -10.24
C PRO A 59 -3.42 10.18 -11.72
N ALA A 60 -4.29 9.34 -12.30
CA ALA A 60 -4.71 9.54 -13.68
C ALA A 60 -5.08 11.02 -13.83
N PRO A 61 -4.62 11.70 -14.90
CA PRO A 61 -5.03 13.07 -15.16
C PRO A 61 -6.54 13.10 -15.01
N VAL A 62 -7.02 13.88 -14.03
CA VAL A 62 -8.45 14.13 -13.91
C VAL A 62 -8.80 14.73 -15.27
N PRO A 63 -9.77 14.18 -16.03
CA PRO A 63 -10.21 14.84 -17.24
C PRO A 63 -10.49 16.30 -16.87
N ASP A 64 -10.09 17.24 -17.73
CA ASP A 64 -10.47 18.65 -17.61
C ASP A 64 -12.00 18.70 -17.74
N ILE A 65 -12.69 18.40 -16.65
CA ILE A 65 -14.09 18.67 -16.49
C ILE A 65 -14.08 20.20 -16.40
N GLU A 66 -14.64 20.86 -17.42
CA GLU A 66 -15.20 22.18 -17.22
C GLU A 66 -16.19 22.03 -16.08
N VAL A 67 -15.74 22.31 -14.86
CA VAL A 67 -16.61 22.32 -13.69
C VAL A 67 -17.50 23.53 -13.90
N GLU A 68 -18.67 23.33 -14.50
CA GLU A 68 -19.79 24.21 -14.21
C GLU A 68 -19.95 24.16 -12.69
N ASP A 69 -19.71 25.29 -12.01
CA ASP A 69 -19.64 25.46 -10.55
C ASP A 69 -20.92 25.06 -9.78
N GLN A 70 -21.89 24.42 -10.43
CA GLN A 70 -23.25 24.24 -9.94
C GLN A 70 -23.45 22.99 -9.06
N ASP A 71 -22.58 21.98 -9.14
CA ASP A 71 -22.82 20.67 -8.49
C ASP A 71 -22.09 20.48 -7.14
N TYR A 72 -21.23 21.42 -6.72
CA TYR A 72 -20.46 21.30 -5.48
C TYR A 72 -21.18 21.77 -4.21
N VAL A 73 -22.37 22.37 -4.32
CA VAL A 73 -23.07 22.96 -3.16
C VAL A 73 -23.79 21.91 -2.30
N ASP A 74 -24.10 20.71 -2.81
CA ASP A 74 -25.02 19.81 -2.12
C ASP A 74 -24.38 18.72 -1.24
N LEU A 75 -23.09 18.40 -1.38
CA LEU A 75 -22.49 17.29 -0.61
C LEU A 75 -22.33 17.63 0.88
N ALA A 76 -21.97 18.87 1.21
CA ALA A 76 -21.87 19.31 2.60
C ALA A 76 -23.24 19.32 3.29
N ASP A 77 -24.31 19.68 2.57
CA ASP A 77 -25.67 19.70 3.10
C ASP A 77 -26.29 18.29 3.19
N VAL A 78 -25.98 17.39 2.25
CA VAL A 78 -26.34 15.97 2.34
C VAL A 78 -25.67 15.31 3.57
N LEU A 79 -24.39 15.60 3.82
CA LEU A 79 -23.69 15.06 4.99
C LEU A 79 -24.22 15.65 6.30
N LYS A 80 -24.52 16.95 6.35
CA LYS A 80 -25.18 17.59 7.49
C LYS A 80 -26.57 16.98 7.76
N ARG A 81 -27.37 16.70 6.72
CA ARG A 81 -28.68 16.03 6.85
C ARG A 81 -28.56 14.59 7.35
N LYS A 82 -27.57 13.81 6.87
CA LYS A 82 -27.33 12.43 7.34
C LYS A 82 -26.92 12.39 8.82
N LYS A 83 -26.08 13.32 9.27
CA LYS A 83 -25.65 13.41 10.67
C LYS A 83 -26.82 13.79 11.61
N LYS A 84 -27.71 14.69 11.17
CA LYS A 84 -28.93 15.07 11.92
C LYS A 84 -29.94 13.92 12.06
N ARG A 85 -30.12 13.10 11.00
CA ARG A 85 -31.03 11.92 11.04
C ARG A 85 -30.52 10.82 11.98
N SER A 86 -29.21 10.59 12.05
CA SER A 86 -28.63 9.59 12.96
C SER A 86 -28.86 9.93 14.44
N VAL A 87 -28.76 11.22 14.81
CA VAL A 87 -29.01 11.67 16.19
C VAL A 87 -30.50 11.57 16.56
N PHE A 88 -31.40 11.89 15.62
CA PHE A 88 -32.85 11.82 15.85
C PHE A 88 -33.36 10.38 16.03
N VAL A 89 -32.84 9.43 15.24
CA VAL A 89 -33.20 8.01 15.35
C VAL A 89 -32.67 7.38 16.64
N LEU A 90 -31.55 7.87 17.17
CA LEU A 90 -31.02 7.40 18.46
C LEU A 90 -31.85 7.93 19.65
N LEU A 91 -32.34 9.18 19.59
CA LEU A 91 -33.20 9.73 20.66
C LEU A 91 -34.59 9.08 20.74
N GLN A 92 -35.16 8.64 19.61
CA GLN A 92 -36.47 7.97 19.60
C GLN A 92 -36.44 6.49 20.04
N LYS A 93 -35.26 5.89 20.20
CA LYS A 93 -35.10 4.52 20.71
C LYS A 93 -34.86 4.43 22.22
N GLN A 94 -34.94 5.56 22.93
CA GLN A 94 -34.69 5.66 24.37
C GLN A 94 -35.94 6.07 25.19
N ILE A 95 -37.14 6.05 24.60
CA ILE A 95 -38.43 6.21 25.29
C ILE A 95 -39.25 4.94 25.11
#